data_AF-A0A0C9XAT7-F1
#
_entry.id   AF-A0A0C9XAT7-F1
#
_cell.length_a   1.000
_cell.length_b   1.000
_cell.length_c   1.000
_cell.angle_alpha   90.00
_cell.angle_beta   90.00
_cell.angle_gamma   90.00
#
_symmetry.space_group_name_H-M   'P 1'
#
loop_
_entity.id
_entity.type
_entity.pdbx_description
1 polymer ?
#
loop_
_entity_poly.entity_id
_entity_poly.type
_entity_poly.pdbx_seq_one_letter_code
_entity_poly.pdbx_strand_id
1 'polypeptide(L)'
;YFRGKMDCGDIDILITRSTEDGKTHAGRFDLCVLLRLLKALRGAGIIVEDLAFPEDSDDLEATYRGLCCLADQKGSKYRRIDFLTVPWQSRGAALLYYTGDDIFNRAMRLKANALGYSLNQRGLFGNVIRDPHDRRIKMNAGKLVASETEEEIFNILGVPWQEPHERVRE
;
A
#
# COMPACT_ATOMS: atom_id res chain seq x y z
N TYR A 1 12.98 5.16 6.12
CA TYR A 1 12.51 3.76 6.24
C TYR A 1 12.87 2.98 4.97
N PHE A 2 12.00 2.63 4.02
CA PHE A 2 12.45 1.90 2.80
C PHE A 2 13.34 2.71 1.85
N ARG A 3 13.17 4.05 1.79
CA ARG A 3 13.98 4.94 0.93
C ARG A 3 15.30 5.41 1.56
N GLY A 4 15.70 4.85 2.71
CA GLY A 4 16.98 5.21 3.37
C GLY A 4 17.04 6.60 4.02
N LYS A 5 15.93 7.35 4.12
CA LYS A 5 15.92 8.65 4.84
C LYS A 5 16.29 8.49 6.31
N MET A 6 17.09 9.43 6.81
CA MET A 6 17.56 9.50 8.21
C MET A 6 16.39 9.62 9.21
N ASP A 7 15.39 10.44 8.87
CA ASP A 7 14.19 10.65 9.67
C ASP A 7 12.93 10.23 8.89
N CYS A 8 11.90 9.78 9.63
CA CYS A 8 10.59 9.39 9.10
C CYS A 8 9.48 10.12 9.87
N GLY A 9 8.44 10.57 9.16
CA GLY A 9 7.30 11.25 9.78
C GLY A 9 6.35 10.27 10.47
N ASP A 10 5.96 9.23 9.73
CA ASP A 10 5.05 8.16 10.09
C ASP A 10 5.67 6.78 9.84
N ILE A 11 4.99 5.75 10.36
CA ILE A 11 5.35 4.34 10.23
C ILE A 11 4.29 3.67 9.36
N ASP A 12 4.67 3.30 8.15
CA ASP A 12 3.79 2.60 7.20
C ASP A 12 4.12 1.11 7.18
N ILE A 13 3.14 0.26 7.47
CA ILE A 13 3.30 -1.20 7.51
C ILE A 13 2.36 -1.84 6.50
N LEU A 14 2.95 -2.42 5.45
CA LEU A 14 2.25 -3.26 4.49
C LEU A 14 2.19 -4.71 4.99
N ILE A 15 1.01 -5.31 4.99
CA ILE A 15 0.76 -6.69 5.39
C ILE A 15 0.13 -7.44 4.21
N THR A 16 0.69 -8.60 3.89
CA THR A 16 0.09 -9.53 2.94
C THR A 16 0.49 -10.96 3.31
N ARG A 17 -0.16 -11.96 2.72
CA ARG A 17 0.09 -13.38 3.00
C ARG A 17 0.00 -14.19 1.72
N SER A 18 1.02 -15.00 1.44
CA SER A 18 0.98 -15.99 0.35
C SER A 18 -0.23 -16.90 0.46
N THR A 19 -0.91 -17.10 -0.67
CA THR A 19 -2.12 -17.94 -0.77
C THR A 19 -1.83 -19.38 -1.20
N GLU A 20 -0.57 -19.80 -1.19
CA GLU A 20 -0.14 -21.16 -1.59
C GLU A 20 -0.78 -22.26 -0.72
N ASP A 21 -1.08 -21.97 0.54
CA ASP A 21 -1.76 -22.88 1.46
C ASP A 21 -3.30 -22.83 1.35
N GLY A 22 -3.83 -22.12 0.34
CA GLY A 22 -5.25 -21.92 0.13
C GLY A 22 -5.92 -20.95 1.11
N LYS A 23 -5.15 -20.24 1.95
CA LYS A 23 -5.66 -19.27 2.92
C LYS A 23 -5.20 -17.86 2.60
N THR A 24 -5.90 -16.87 3.14
CA THR A 24 -5.54 -15.44 3.03
C THR A 24 -5.28 -14.84 4.41
N HIS A 25 -4.90 -13.56 4.47
CA HIS A 25 -4.80 -12.81 5.74
C HIS A 25 -6.15 -12.26 6.21
N ALA A 26 -7.17 -12.30 5.35
CA ALA A 26 -8.55 -12.01 5.73
C ALA A 26 -9.14 -13.16 6.57
N GLY A 27 -10.21 -12.84 7.28
CA GLY A 27 -10.93 -13.76 8.14
C GLY A 27 -11.92 -12.97 8.98
N ARG A 28 -12.95 -13.61 9.53
CA ARG A 28 -13.89 -12.90 10.41
C ARG A 28 -13.29 -12.73 11.79
N PHE A 29 -13.55 -11.59 12.42
CA PHE A 29 -13.21 -11.30 13.81
C PHE A 29 -11.75 -11.62 14.16
N ASP A 30 -11.53 -12.60 15.05
CA ASP A 30 -10.24 -13.01 15.59
C ASP A 30 -9.44 -13.91 14.65
N LEU A 31 -9.94 -14.21 13.45
CA LEU A 31 -9.16 -14.83 12.37
C LEU A 31 -8.50 -13.79 11.46
N CYS A 32 -9.01 -12.56 11.41
CA CYS A 32 -8.41 -11.46 10.64
C CYS A 32 -7.03 -11.12 11.20
N VAL A 33 -5.98 -11.20 10.37
CA VAL A 33 -4.61 -10.89 10.80
C VAL A 33 -4.49 -9.46 11.34
N LEU A 34 -5.13 -8.49 10.67
CA LEU A 34 -5.09 -7.09 11.08
C LEU A 34 -5.71 -6.90 12.48
N LEU A 35 -6.93 -7.39 12.70
CA LEU A 35 -7.61 -7.19 13.98
C LEU A 35 -6.88 -7.89 15.14
N ARG A 36 -6.32 -9.08 14.91
CA ARG A 36 -5.48 -9.78 15.90
C ARG A 36 -4.24 -8.98 16.25
N LEU A 37 -3.56 -8.43 15.24
CA LEU A 37 -2.37 -7.61 15.43
C LEU A 37 -2.71 -6.33 16.21
N LEU A 38 -3.76 -5.61 15.82
CA LEU A 38 -4.20 -4.41 16.55
C LEU A 38 -4.54 -4.73 18.01
N LYS A 39 -5.23 -5.84 18.28
CA LYS A 39 -5.53 -6.29 19.65
C LYS A 39 -4.25 -6.55 20.46
N ALA A 40 -3.27 -7.23 19.86
CA ALA A 40 -1.99 -7.52 20.52
C ALA A 40 -1.19 -6.24 20.79
N LEU A 41 -1.11 -5.32 19.82
CA LEU A 41 -0.38 -4.06 19.95
C LEU A 41 -1.01 -3.12 21.00
N ARG A 42 -2.35 -3.09 21.10
CA ARG A 42 -3.04 -2.38 22.19
C ARG A 42 -2.76 -3.02 23.54
N GLY A 43 -2.81 -4.35 23.62
CA GLY A 43 -2.46 -5.08 24.85
C GLY A 43 -1.02 -4.83 25.32
N ALA A 44 -0.10 -4.58 24.39
CA ALA A 44 1.27 -4.19 24.66
C ALA A 44 1.46 -2.67 24.93
N GLY A 45 0.40 -1.87 24.85
CA GLY A 45 0.48 -0.40 25.00
C GLY A 45 1.22 0.31 23.87
N ILE A 46 1.45 -0.35 22.73
CA ILE A 46 2.14 0.22 21.57
C ILE A 46 1.20 1.13 20.80
N ILE A 47 0.01 0.63 20.45
CA ILE A 47 -1.07 1.46 19.89
C ILE A 47 -1.81 2.10 21.05
N VAL A 48 -1.92 3.43 21.03
CA VAL A 48 -2.51 4.22 22.10
C VAL A 48 -3.82 4.88 21.71
N GLU A 49 -3.99 5.24 20.43
CA GLU A 49 -5.19 5.90 19.93
C GLU A 49 -5.53 5.41 18.52
N ASP A 50 -6.81 5.29 18.22
CA ASP A 50 -7.33 4.91 16.92
C ASP A 50 -7.81 6.16 16.16
N LEU A 51 -7.29 6.39 14.95
CA LEU A 51 -7.65 7.56 14.14
C LEU A 51 -8.64 7.19 13.04
N ALA A 52 -8.46 6.04 12.40
CA ALA A 52 -9.36 5.52 11.38
C ALA A 52 -9.30 4.00 11.33
N PHE A 53 -10.47 3.39 11.18
CA PHE A 53 -10.64 1.95 10.94
C PHE A 53 -10.98 1.71 9.46
N PRO A 54 -10.72 0.49 8.96
CA PRO A 54 -11.23 0.09 7.65
C PRO A 54 -12.76 0.06 7.66
N GLU A 55 -13.37 0.42 6.52
CA GLU A 55 -14.83 0.33 6.34
C GLU A 55 -15.31 -1.12 6.45
N ASP A 56 -14.55 -2.05 5.86
CA ASP A 56 -14.74 -3.49 5.99
C ASP A 56 -13.42 -4.12 6.46
N SER A 57 -13.40 -4.61 7.70
CA SER A 57 -12.24 -5.28 8.28
C SER A 57 -12.01 -6.70 7.78
N ASP A 58 -13.00 -7.26 7.08
CA ASP A 58 -12.91 -8.60 6.49
C ASP A 58 -12.40 -8.54 5.04
N ASP A 59 -12.27 -7.35 4.44
CA ASP A 59 -11.69 -7.16 3.11
C ASP A 59 -10.18 -7.53 3.12
N LEU A 60 -9.73 -8.10 2.01
CA LEU A 60 -8.31 -8.34 1.77
C LEU A 60 -7.53 -7.03 1.66
N GLU A 61 -8.19 -5.94 1.25
CA GLU A 61 -7.64 -4.59 1.28
C GLU A 61 -8.28 -3.74 2.38
N ALA A 62 -7.55 -3.54 3.47
CA ALA A 62 -8.01 -2.77 4.61
C ALA A 62 -6.92 -1.80 5.06
N THR A 63 -7.31 -0.56 5.41
CA THR A 63 -6.39 0.44 5.96
C THR A 63 -6.82 0.81 7.38
N TYR A 64 -5.88 0.72 8.32
CA TYR A 64 -6.03 1.25 9.67
C TYR A 64 -5.02 2.38 9.87
N ARG A 65 -5.42 3.41 10.64
CA ARG A 65 -4.54 4.51 11.06
C ARG A 65 -4.69 4.75 12.55
N GLY A 66 -3.56 4.93 13.23
CA GLY A 66 -3.52 5.15 14.67
C GLY A 66 -2.34 5.99 15.12
N LEU A 67 -2.26 6.18 16.44
CA LEU A 67 -1.07 6.69 17.11
C LEU A 67 -0.42 5.56 17.89
N CYS A 68 0.91 5.49 17.79
CA CYS A 68 1.72 4.59 18.60
C CYS A 68 2.75 5.34 19.46
N CYS A 69 3.24 4.64 20.48
CA CYS A 69 4.32 5.09 21.34
C CYS A 69 5.17 3.88 21.78
N LEU A 70 6.45 4.09 22.06
CA LEU A 70 7.28 3.06 22.68
C LEU A 70 6.95 3.01 24.18
N ALA A 71 6.13 2.03 24.57
CA ALA A 71 5.59 1.90 25.93
C ALA A 71 6.68 1.87 27.03
N ASP A 72 7.84 1.27 26.74
CA ASP A 72 8.93 1.11 27.71
C ASP A 72 9.88 2.31 27.78
N GLN A 73 9.65 3.36 26.99
CA GLN A 73 10.54 4.52 26.91
C GLN A 73 9.88 5.78 27.47
N LYS A 74 10.32 6.18 28.68
CA LYS A 74 9.86 7.40 29.33
C LYS A 74 10.14 8.63 28.44
N GLY A 75 9.11 9.44 28.19
CA GLY A 75 9.19 10.62 27.34
C GLY A 75 9.17 10.33 25.83
N SER A 76 8.85 9.10 25.42
CA SER A 76 8.61 8.77 24.02
C SER A 76 7.49 9.63 23.45
N LYS A 77 7.68 10.10 22.22
CA LYS A 77 6.70 10.89 21.49
C LYS A 77 5.69 9.97 20.82
N TYR A 78 4.46 10.44 20.71
CA TYR A 78 3.47 9.82 19.83
C TYR A 78 3.91 9.93 18.37
N ARG A 79 3.65 8.87 17.61
CA ARG A 79 3.94 8.75 16.17
C ARG A 79 2.71 8.20 15.46
N ARG A 80 2.49 8.62 14.21
CA ARG A 80 1.47 7.97 13.38
C ARG A 80 1.95 6.60 12.94
N ILE A 81 1.04 5.64 12.97
CA ILE A 81 1.24 4.29 12.45
C ILE A 81 0.05 3.93 11.55
N ASP A 82 0.35 3.53 10.33
CA ASP A 82 -0.62 3.15 9.32
C ASP A 82 -0.36 1.70 8.93
N PHE A 83 -1.41 0.87 8.98
CA PHE A 83 -1.37 -0.51 8.51
C PHE A 83 -2.21 -0.63 7.26
N LEU A 84 -1.62 -1.17 6.19
CA LEU A 84 -2.33 -1.56 4.97
C LEU A 84 -2.23 -3.06 4.78
N THR A 85 -3.37 -3.74 4.71
CA THR A 85 -3.43 -5.11 4.20
C THR A 85 -3.72 -5.11 2.71
N VAL A 86 -3.12 -6.03 1.95
CA VAL A 86 -3.44 -6.22 0.53
C VAL A 86 -3.44 -7.71 0.14
N PRO A 87 -4.23 -8.11 -0.88
CA PRO A 87 -4.10 -9.44 -1.48
C PRO A 87 -2.66 -9.75 -1.89
N TRP A 88 -2.26 -11.02 -1.81
CA TRP A 88 -0.90 -11.46 -2.20
C TRP A 88 -0.54 -11.07 -3.63
N GLN A 89 -1.51 -11.15 -4.52
CA GLN A 89 -1.38 -10.84 -5.93
C GLN A 89 -1.12 -9.35 -6.17
N SER A 90 -1.45 -8.49 -5.21
CA SER A 90 -1.29 -7.03 -5.31
C SER A 90 0.02 -6.51 -4.69
N ARG A 91 0.85 -7.39 -4.13
CA ARG A 91 1.99 -7.02 -3.27
C ARG A 91 3.00 -6.10 -3.95
N GLY A 92 3.30 -6.30 -5.23
CA GLY A 92 4.25 -5.48 -5.98
C GLY A 92 3.74 -4.07 -6.22
N ALA A 93 2.50 -3.94 -6.71
CA ALA A 93 1.87 -2.64 -6.90
C ALA A 93 1.64 -1.88 -5.58
N ALA A 94 1.29 -2.59 -4.52
CA ALA A 94 1.13 -2.02 -3.19
C ALA A 94 2.48 -1.56 -2.62
N LEU A 95 3.54 -2.35 -2.78
CA LEU A 95 4.89 -1.98 -2.38
C LEU A 95 5.37 -0.74 -3.14
N LEU A 96 5.13 -0.66 -4.46
CA LEU A 96 5.42 0.52 -5.26
C LEU A 96 4.71 1.77 -4.71
N TYR A 97 3.41 1.63 -4.43
CA TYR A 97 2.60 2.70 -3.87
C TYR A 97 3.11 3.15 -2.49
N TYR A 98 3.35 2.22 -1.56
CA TYR A 98 3.75 2.50 -0.19
C TYR A 98 5.22 2.94 -0.06
N THR A 99 6.07 2.50 -0.99
CA THR A 99 7.48 2.91 -1.00
C THR A 99 7.63 4.35 -1.45
N GLY A 100 6.79 4.83 -2.37
CA GLY A 100 6.80 6.23 -2.81
C GLY A 100 8.15 6.69 -3.40
N ASP A 101 8.43 8.00 -3.43
CA ASP A 101 7.62 9.08 -2.90
C ASP A 101 6.39 9.45 -3.76
N ASP A 102 5.58 10.40 -3.28
CA ASP A 102 4.34 10.83 -3.95
C ASP A 102 4.58 11.41 -5.35
N ILE A 103 5.71 12.08 -5.57
CA ILE A 103 6.08 12.65 -6.86
C ILE A 103 6.44 11.51 -7.82
N PHE A 104 7.25 10.55 -7.38
CA PHE A 104 7.58 9.35 -8.15
C PHE A 104 6.33 8.54 -8.51
N ASN A 105 5.46 8.28 -7.53
CA ASN A 105 4.19 7.60 -7.74
C ASN A 105 3.30 8.32 -8.74
N ARG A 106 3.22 9.66 -8.64
CA ARG A 106 2.45 10.48 -9.60
C ARG A 106 3.05 10.39 -11.00
N ALA A 107 4.38 10.45 -11.13
CA ALA A 107 5.06 10.31 -12.42
C ALA A 107 4.82 8.92 -13.05
N MET A 108 4.91 7.84 -12.27
CA MET A 108 4.60 6.48 -12.72
C MET A 108 3.15 6.35 -13.22
N ARG A 109 2.18 6.93 -12.49
CA ARG A 109 0.77 6.95 -12.93
C ARG A 109 0.56 7.76 -14.20
N LEU A 110 1.24 8.90 -14.35
CA LEU A 110 1.19 9.71 -15.57
C LEU A 110 1.75 8.93 -16.77
N LYS A 111 2.90 8.26 -16.60
CA LYS A 111 3.49 7.39 -17.63
C LYS A 111 2.55 6.26 -18.02
N ALA A 112 1.96 5.57 -17.04
CA ALA A 112 0.96 4.53 -17.28
C ALA A 112 -0.22 5.06 -18.11
N ASN A 113 -0.78 6.21 -17.73
CA ASN A 113 -1.89 6.83 -18.46
C ASN A 113 -1.52 7.21 -19.90
N ALA A 114 -0.31 7.70 -20.12
CA ALA A 114 0.19 8.04 -21.46
C ALA A 114 0.29 6.80 -22.37
N LEU A 115 0.61 5.64 -21.79
CA LEU A 115 0.69 4.34 -22.46
C LEU A 115 -0.66 3.59 -22.52
N GLY A 116 -1.77 4.20 -22.08
CA GLY A 116 -3.10 3.58 -22.13
C GLY A 116 -3.40 2.64 -20.96
N TYR A 117 -2.55 2.63 -19.93
CA TYR A 117 -2.78 1.88 -18.70
C TYR A 117 -3.37 2.75 -17.59
N SER A 118 -3.77 2.10 -16.50
CA SER A 118 -4.01 2.74 -15.21
C SER A 118 -3.23 2.02 -14.12
N LEU A 119 -2.39 2.74 -13.39
CA LEU A 119 -1.68 2.24 -12.22
C LEU A 119 -2.35 2.71 -10.93
N ASN A 120 -2.57 1.82 -9.97
CA ASN A 120 -2.98 2.11 -8.61
C ASN A 120 -2.31 1.12 -7.62
N GLN A 121 -2.65 1.17 -6.33
CA GLN A 121 -2.09 0.29 -5.31
C GLN A 121 -2.41 -1.19 -5.51
N ARG A 122 -3.45 -1.51 -6.30
CA ARG A 122 -3.88 -2.89 -6.58
C ARG A 122 -3.13 -3.49 -7.76
N GLY A 123 -2.64 -2.66 -8.68
CA GLY A 123 -2.05 -3.15 -9.93
C GLY A 123 -1.98 -2.12 -11.04
N LEU A 124 -1.38 -2.57 -12.14
CA LEU A 124 -1.40 -1.98 -13.46
C LEU A 124 -2.51 -2.64 -14.29
N PHE A 125 -3.43 -1.81 -14.79
CA PHE A 125 -4.60 -2.25 -15.54
C PHE A 125 -4.51 -1.75 -16.98
N GLY A 126 -4.71 -2.65 -17.94
CA GLY A 126 -4.81 -2.36 -19.36
C GLY A 126 -6.26 -2.36 -19.84
N ASN A 127 -6.48 -2.04 -21.11
CA ASN A 127 -7.82 -1.94 -21.71
C ASN A 127 -8.75 -0.99 -20.93
N VAL A 128 -8.19 0.08 -20.37
CA VAL A 128 -8.93 1.11 -19.64
C VAL A 128 -9.50 2.12 -20.64
N ILE A 129 -10.81 2.16 -20.72
CA ILE A 129 -11.58 3.14 -21.47
C ILE A 129 -11.77 4.37 -20.59
N ARG A 130 -11.46 5.53 -21.14
CA ARG A 130 -11.56 6.82 -20.47
C ARG A 130 -12.49 7.72 -21.27
N ASP A 131 -13.14 8.63 -20.56
CA ASP A 131 -14.01 9.61 -21.20
C ASP A 131 -13.19 10.45 -22.21
N PRO A 132 -13.66 10.63 -23.45
CA PRO A 132 -12.95 11.42 -24.47
C PRO A 132 -12.78 12.90 -24.11
N HIS A 133 -13.70 13.46 -23.32
CA HIS A 133 -13.71 14.87 -22.92
C HIS A 133 -13.00 15.09 -21.57
N ASP A 134 -12.95 14.08 -20.71
CA ASP A 134 -12.14 14.10 -19.48
C ASP A 134 -11.44 12.77 -19.23
N ARG A 135 -10.17 12.68 -19.67
CA ARG A 135 -9.35 11.48 -19.51
C ARG A 135 -9.14 11.06 -18.05
N ARG A 136 -9.47 11.87 -17.05
CA ARG A 136 -9.42 11.48 -15.63
C ARG A 136 -10.54 10.49 -15.28
N ILE A 137 -11.67 10.60 -15.96
CA ILE A 137 -12.84 9.75 -15.76
C ILE A 137 -12.62 8.40 -16.45
N LYS A 138 -12.65 7.33 -15.67
CA LYS A 138 -12.61 5.96 -16.19
C LYS A 138 -14.04 5.47 -16.43
N MET A 139 -14.26 4.91 -17.61
CA MET A 139 -15.54 4.31 -17.99
C MET A 139 -15.59 2.80 -17.69
N ASN A 140 -14.43 2.17 -17.49
CA ASN A 140 -14.32 0.80 -16.98
C ASN A 140 -13.11 0.64 -16.05
N ALA A 141 -13.04 -0.48 -15.34
CA ALA A 141 -11.90 -0.80 -14.47
C ALA A 141 -10.65 -1.24 -15.25
N GLY A 142 -10.82 -1.72 -16.48
CA GLY A 142 -9.76 -2.39 -17.25
C GLY A 142 -9.54 -3.84 -16.80
N LYS A 143 -8.49 -4.46 -17.32
CA LYS A 143 -8.03 -5.81 -16.96
C LYS A 143 -6.67 -5.71 -16.27
N LEU A 144 -6.49 -6.45 -15.18
CA LEU A 144 -5.20 -6.54 -14.51
C LEU A 144 -4.13 -7.12 -15.45
N VAL A 145 -2.98 -6.44 -15.54
CA VAL A 145 -1.84 -6.81 -16.40
C VAL A 145 -0.62 -7.17 -15.55
N ALA A 146 -0.41 -6.46 -14.45
CA ALA A 146 0.70 -6.63 -13.53
C ALA A 146 0.30 -6.12 -12.14
N SER A 147 0.75 -6.78 -11.08
CA SER A 147 0.58 -6.36 -9.69
C SER A 147 1.48 -7.08 -8.68
N GLU A 148 2.11 -8.19 -9.04
CA GLU A 148 2.79 -9.10 -8.12
C GLU A 148 4.21 -8.66 -7.77
N THR A 149 4.90 -8.01 -8.70
CA THR A 149 6.25 -7.47 -8.52
C THR A 149 6.31 -6.00 -8.91
N GLU A 150 7.31 -5.27 -8.42
CA GLU A 150 7.52 -3.90 -8.89
C GLU A 150 8.14 -3.93 -10.30
N GLU A 151 9.09 -4.84 -10.50
CA GLU A 151 9.88 -5.02 -11.71
C GLU A 151 9.00 -5.24 -12.95
N GLU A 152 7.95 -6.05 -12.86
CA GLU A 152 7.02 -6.24 -13.98
C GLU A 152 6.30 -4.94 -14.37
N ILE A 153 5.94 -4.10 -13.40
CA ILE A 153 5.27 -2.81 -13.64
C ILE A 153 6.26 -1.86 -14.32
N PHE A 154 7.49 -1.80 -13.83
CA PHE A 154 8.56 -0.99 -14.43
C PHE A 154 8.83 -1.40 -15.88
N ASN A 155 8.94 -2.72 -16.13
CA ASN A 155 9.18 -3.27 -17.45
C ASN A 155 8.05 -2.93 -18.44
N ILE A 156 6.79 -3.12 -18.06
CA ILE A 156 5.64 -2.80 -18.93
C ILE A 156 5.58 -1.29 -19.24
N LEU A 157 5.93 -0.45 -18.26
CA LEU A 157 5.93 1.00 -18.44
C LEU A 157 7.17 1.54 -19.16
N GLY A 158 8.14 0.67 -19.48
CA GLY A 158 9.41 1.06 -20.08
C GLY A 158 10.20 2.04 -19.21
N VAL A 159 10.10 1.90 -17.88
CA VAL A 159 10.83 2.71 -16.91
C VAL A 159 12.01 1.87 -16.42
N PRO A 160 13.26 2.36 -16.51
CA PRO A 160 14.40 1.66 -15.93
C PRO A 160 14.19 1.38 -14.44
N TRP A 161 14.61 0.20 -13.99
CA TRP A 161 14.54 -0.16 -12.57
C TRP A 161 15.20 0.92 -11.70
N GLN A 162 14.55 1.23 -10.58
CA GLN A 162 15.07 2.13 -9.57
C GLN A 162 14.83 1.52 -8.21
N GLU A 163 15.90 1.41 -7.42
CA GLU A 163 15.84 0.99 -6.04
C GLU A 163 15.05 2.00 -5.19
N PRO A 164 14.43 1.60 -4.08
CA PRO A 164 13.65 2.49 -3.21
C PRO A 164 14.34 3.82 -2.85
N HIS A 165 15.65 3.81 -2.62
CA HIS A 165 16.43 5.01 -2.28
C HIS A 165 16.66 5.96 -3.46
N GLU A 166 16.57 5.46 -4.70
CA GLU A 166 16.70 6.25 -5.93
C GLU A 166 15.38 6.93 -6.34
N ARG A 167 14.27 6.57 -5.69
CA ARG A 167 12.93 7.07 -6.00
C ARG A 167 12.60 8.39 -5.28
N VAL A 168 13.55 8.98 -4.56
CA VAL A 168 13.37 10.27 -3.89
C VAL A 168 13.47 11.40 -4.93
N ARG A 169 12.49 12.29 -4.92
CA ARG A 169 12.39 13.49 -5.75
C ARG A 169 12.21 14.71 -4.83
N GLU A 170 12.91 15.78 -5.17
CA GLU A 170 12.83 17.08 -4.51
C GLU A 170 11.82 17.99 -5.22
#